data_AF-A0A925BVB8-F1
#
_entry.id   AF-A0A925BVB8-F1
#
_cell.length_a   1.000
_cell.length_b   1.000
_cell.length_c   1.000
_cell.angle_alpha   90.00
_cell.angle_beta   90.00
_cell.angle_gamma   90.00
#
_symmetry.space_group_name_H-M   'P 1'
#
loop_
_entity.id
_entity.type
_entity.pdbx_description
1 polymer ?
#
loop_
_entity_poly.entity_id
_entity_poly.type
_entity_poly.pdbx_seq_one_letter_code
_entity_poly.pdbx_strand_id
1 'polypeptide(L)'
;MKFLDTFLLAFRTVRGNKLRTGITVAIIAFGIMALVGIKTAIEAMQQKFIESFSSMGANGFTIRYREPRFHFGGGDSELKKEKKGQRKEKKSNTAKPITQLQAETFKLNYFFPAKVSLNLLGTH
;
A
#
# COMPACT_ATOMS: atom_id res chain seq x y z
N MET A 1 37.91 6.36 -43.97
CA MET A 1 37.53 7.68 -43.41
C MET A 1 37.42 7.52 -41.90
N LYS A 2 38.05 8.39 -41.11
CA LYS A 2 38.27 8.17 -39.67
C LYS A 2 37.03 8.55 -38.85
N PHE A 3 36.36 7.56 -38.26
CA PHE A 3 35.19 7.75 -37.39
C PHE A 3 35.43 8.69 -36.20
N LEU A 4 36.67 8.74 -35.70
CA LEU A 4 37.08 9.65 -34.64
C LEU A 4 36.93 11.12 -35.06
N ASP A 5 37.32 11.46 -36.29
CA ASP A 5 37.21 12.84 -36.80
C ASP A 5 35.73 13.25 -36.94
N THR A 6 34.86 12.32 -37.35
CA THR A 6 33.41 12.56 -37.41
C THR A 6 32.79 12.77 -36.02
N PHE A 7 33.21 11.99 -35.03
CA PHE A 7 32.73 12.14 -33.64
C PHE A 7 33.21 13.45 -33.01
N LEU A 8 34.48 13.81 -33.21
CA LEU A 8 35.06 15.09 -32.78
C LEU A 8 34.34 16.27 -33.42
N LEU A 9 34.03 16.19 -34.72
CA LEU A 9 33.30 17.24 -35.43
C LEU A 9 31.86 17.36 -34.92
N ALA A 10 31.15 16.25 -34.72
CA ALA A 10 29.80 16.24 -34.16
C ALA A 10 29.75 16.83 -32.74
N PHE A 11 30.70 16.48 -31.88
CA PHE A 11 30.79 17.01 -30.52
C PHE A 11 31.05 18.52 -30.50
N ARG A 12 31.92 19.02 -31.41
CA ARG A 12 32.16 20.45 -31.57
C ARG A 12 30.90 21.20 -31.99
N THR A 13 30.11 20.63 -32.89
CA THR A 13 28.84 21.20 -33.35
C THR A 13 27.78 21.23 -32.25
N VAL A 14 27.64 20.15 -31.47
CA VAL A 14 26.75 20.10 -30.30
C VAL A 14 27.13 21.16 -29.26
N ARG A 15 28.44 21.34 -29.00
CA ARG A 15 28.94 22.36 -28.08
C ARG A 15 28.71 23.79 -28.59
N GLY A 16 28.66 24.00 -29.91
CA GLY A 16 28.35 25.28 -30.53
C GLY A 16 26.87 25.70 -30.42
N ASN A 17 25.94 24.75 -30.25
CA ASN A 17 24.49 25.02 -30.20
C ASN A 17 23.81 24.38 -28.98
N LYS A 18 24.32 24.69 -27.78
CA LYS A 18 23.93 24.06 -26.52
C LYS A 18 22.44 24.13 -26.22
N LEU A 19 21.79 25.26 -26.48
CA LEU A 19 20.38 25.46 -26.13
C LEU A 19 19.48 24.53 -26.96
N ARG A 20 19.70 24.50 -28.28
CA ARG A 20 18.91 23.65 -29.18
C ARG A 20 19.12 22.18 -28.87
N THR A 21 20.37 21.75 -28.70
CA THR A 21 20.69 20.35 -28.45
C THR A 21 20.26 19.90 -27.06
N GLY A 22 20.37 20.77 -26.05
CA GLY A 22 19.91 20.47 -24.69
C GLY A 22 18.41 20.22 -24.64
N ILE A 23 17.61 21.08 -25.27
CA ILE A 23 16.15 20.94 -25.29
C ILE A 23 15.74 19.66 -26.05
N THR A 24 16.34 19.34 -27.21
CA THR A 24 15.99 18.11 -27.93
C THR A 24 16.34 16.85 -27.15
N VAL A 25 17.53 16.78 -26.54
CA VAL A 25 17.91 15.62 -25.73
C VAL A 25 17.01 15.48 -24.50
N ALA A 26 16.63 16.60 -23.87
CA ALA A 26 15.69 16.59 -22.75
C ALA A 26 14.32 16.04 -23.15
N ILE A 27 13.76 16.48 -24.28
CA ILE A 27 12.46 16.00 -24.78
C ILE A 27 12.51 14.48 -25.04
N ILE A 28 13.56 13.98 -25.68
CA ILE A 28 13.73 12.55 -25.96
C ILE A 28 13.86 11.76 -24.64
N ALA A 29 14.67 12.25 -23.70
CA ALA A 29 14.83 11.64 -22.40
C ALA A 29 13.50 11.58 -21.63
N PHE A 30 12.74 12.68 -21.59
CA PHE A 30 11.41 12.72 -20.97
C PHE A 30 10.44 11.75 -21.64
N GLY A 31 10.44 11.65 -22.97
CA GLY A 31 9.57 10.74 -23.70
C GLY A 31 9.81 9.27 -23.34
N ILE A 32 11.07 8.82 -23.38
CA ILE A 32 11.43 7.43 -23.04
C ILE A 32 11.19 7.18 -21.54
N MET A 33 11.56 8.12 -20.68
CA MET A 33 11.35 8.02 -19.23
C MET A 33 9.86 7.91 -18.89
N ALA A 34 8.98 8.67 -19.53
CA ALA A 34 7.54 8.61 -19.28
C ALA A 34 6.94 7.25 -19.66
N LEU A 35 7.36 6.70 -20.79
CA LEU A 35 6.92 5.37 -21.26
C LEU A 35 7.37 4.26 -20.30
N VAL A 36 8.62 4.27 -19.85
CA VAL A 36 9.11 3.30 -18.87
C VAL A 36 8.45 3.55 -17.51
N GLY A 37 8.23 4.80 -17.13
CA GLY A 37 7.61 5.20 -15.87
C GLY A 37 6.18 4.68 -15.71
N ILE A 38 5.34 4.81 -16.75
CA ILE A 38 3.97 4.28 -16.69
C ILE A 38 3.95 2.75 -16.65
N LYS A 39 4.82 2.08 -17.41
CA LYS A 39 4.94 0.61 -17.37
C LYS A 39 5.27 0.14 -15.95
N THR A 40 6.29 0.72 -15.33
CA THR A 40 6.71 0.38 -13.97
C THR A 40 5.64 0.70 -12.94
N ALA A 41 4.94 1.84 -13.08
CA ALA A 41 3.86 2.21 -12.18
C ALA A 41 2.69 1.21 -12.24
N ILE A 42 2.32 0.76 -13.45
CA ILE A 42 1.27 -0.27 -13.63
C ILE A 42 1.70 -1.58 -12.98
N GLU A 43 2.93 -2.04 -13.20
CA GLU A 43 3.44 -3.28 -12.60
C GLU A 43 3.43 -3.21 -11.07
N ALA A 44 3.89 -2.10 -10.49
CA ALA A 44 3.87 -1.88 -9.04
C ALA A 44 2.45 -1.85 -8.47
N MET A 45 1.52 -1.18 -9.16
CA MET A 45 0.11 -1.16 -8.76
C MET A 45 -0.51 -2.55 -8.87
N GLN A 46 -0.26 -3.30 -9.94
CA GLN A 46 -0.78 -4.65 -10.12
C GLN A 46 -0.29 -5.58 -8.99
N GLN A 47 1.01 -5.51 -8.67
CA GLN A 47 1.56 -6.26 -7.55
C GLN A 47 0.88 -5.89 -6.23
N LYS A 48 0.70 -4.58 -5.96
CA LYS A 48 0.03 -4.11 -4.76
C LYS A 48 -1.45 -4.46 -4.70
N PHE A 49 -2.16 -4.44 -5.83
CA PHE A 49 -3.54 -4.90 -5.91
C PHE A 49 -3.63 -6.40 -5.65
N ILE A 50 -2.76 -7.22 -6.23
CA ILE A 50 -2.74 -8.68 -5.98
C ILE A 50 -2.40 -8.97 -4.51
N GLU A 51 -1.40 -8.29 -3.95
CA GLU A 51 -1.02 -8.43 -2.54
C GLU A 51 -2.15 -7.96 -1.61
N SER A 52 -2.82 -6.84 -1.94
CA SER A 52 -3.95 -6.33 -1.17
C SER A 52 -5.17 -7.24 -1.28
N PHE A 53 -5.46 -7.79 -2.46
CA PHE A 53 -6.53 -8.78 -2.63
C PHE A 53 -6.21 -10.13 -1.98
N SER A 54 -4.92 -10.50 -1.90
CA SER A 54 -4.48 -11.70 -1.20
C SER A 54 -4.51 -11.52 0.33
N SER A 55 -4.12 -10.35 0.83
CA SER A 55 -4.06 -10.03 2.27
C SER A 55 -5.39 -9.57 2.86
N MET A 56 -6.19 -8.81 2.10
CA MET A 56 -7.55 -8.41 2.45
C MET A 56 -8.54 -9.55 2.25
N GLY A 57 -8.12 -10.62 1.56
CA GLY A 57 -8.96 -11.74 1.19
C GLY A 57 -10.06 -11.26 0.23
N ALA A 58 -9.80 -11.32 -1.08
CA ALA A 58 -10.75 -10.94 -2.13
C ALA A 58 -12.12 -11.65 -2.08
N ASN A 59 -12.35 -12.52 -1.10
CA ASN A 59 -13.61 -13.21 -0.80
C ASN A 59 -13.89 -13.36 0.71
N GLY A 60 -13.22 -12.63 1.62
CA GLY A 60 -13.21 -12.93 3.05
C GLY A 60 -13.31 -11.72 3.98
N PHE A 61 -14.49 -11.50 4.56
CA PHE A 61 -14.65 -10.56 5.66
C PHE A 61 -14.16 -11.17 6.97
N THR A 62 -13.20 -10.52 7.64
CA THR A 62 -12.67 -10.98 8.92
C THR A 62 -13.27 -10.17 10.07
N ILE A 63 -14.19 -10.77 10.83
CA ILE A 63 -14.78 -10.15 12.03
C ILE A 63 -13.88 -10.49 13.22
N ARG A 64 -13.21 -9.48 13.79
CA ARG A 64 -12.37 -9.64 14.98
C ARG A 64 -12.87 -8.78 16.12
N TYR A 65 -12.86 -9.34 17.33
CA TYR A 65 -13.13 -8.60 18.56
C TYR A 65 -11.90 -7.76 18.93
N ARG A 66 -11.89 -6.50 18.46
CA ARG A 66 -10.87 -5.48 18.73
C ARG A 66 -9.48 -5.87 18.20
N GLU A 67 -8.87 -4.98 17.43
CA GLU A 67 -7.46 -5.12 17.08
C GLU A 67 -6.64 -5.26 18.37
N PRO A 68 -5.74 -6.26 18.48
CA PRO A 68 -4.78 -6.28 19.56
C PRO A 68 -4.07 -4.93 19.55
N ARG A 69 -4.23 -4.15 20.61
CA ARG A 69 -3.42 -2.95 20.81
C ARG A 69 -2.02 -3.47 21.01
N PHE A 70 -1.25 -3.59 19.93
CA PHE A 70 0.17 -3.86 19.99
C PHE A 70 0.82 -2.71 20.76
N HIS A 71 0.92 -2.86 22.08
CA HIS A 71 1.79 -2.05 22.92
C HIS A 71 3.22 -2.52 22.64
N PHE A 72 3.80 -1.98 21.57
CA PHE A 72 5.22 -2.12 21.31
C PHE A 72 5.96 -1.10 22.20
N GLY A 73 6.39 -1.54 23.37
CA GLY A 73 7.16 -0.73 24.32
C GLY A 73 6.57 -0.77 25.72
N GLY A 74 7.25 -1.49 26.62
CA GLY A 74 6.98 -1.43 28.05
C GLY A 74 7.23 -0.02 28.57
N GLY A 75 6.21 0.57 29.18
CA GLY A 75 6.26 1.94 29.66
C GLY A 75 4.88 2.38 30.11
N ASP A 76 4.56 2.01 31.34
CA ASP A 76 3.41 2.50 32.09
C ASP A 76 3.31 4.03 32.00
N SER A 77 2.29 4.52 31.28
CA SER A 77 1.76 5.87 31.43
C SER A 77 0.46 5.99 30.63
N GLU A 78 -0.67 5.88 31.34
CA GLU A 78 -1.97 6.32 30.88
C GLU A 78 -1.95 7.82 30.55
N LEU A 79 -1.47 8.18 29.36
CA LEU A 79 -1.73 9.48 28.78
C LEU A 79 -2.90 9.36 27.82
N LYS A 80 -4.12 9.50 28.37
CA LYS A 80 -5.31 9.87 27.61
C LYS A 80 -5.02 11.19 26.89
N LYS A 81 -4.46 11.15 25.68
CA LYS A 81 -4.44 12.29 24.76
C LYS A 81 -5.85 12.49 24.22
N GLU A 82 -6.72 13.09 25.03
CA GLU A 82 -7.93 13.74 24.52
C GLU A 82 -7.47 14.98 23.74
N LYS A 83 -7.29 14.84 22.42
CA LYS A 83 -7.10 15.99 21.53
C LYS A 83 -8.38 16.84 21.59
N LYS A 84 -8.30 17.98 22.27
CA LYS A 84 -9.33 19.03 22.32
C LYS A 84 -9.77 19.39 20.89
N GLY A 85 -10.97 18.98 20.50
CA GLY A 85 -11.60 19.35 19.22
C GLY A 85 -12.13 18.21 18.35
N GLN A 86 -11.83 16.94 18.63
CA GLN A 86 -12.39 15.83 17.86
C GLN A 86 -13.63 15.24 18.55
N ARG A 87 -14.71 15.07 17.78
CA ARG A 87 -15.96 14.43 18.23
C ARG A 87 -15.61 13.13 18.96
N LYS A 88 -16.06 12.97 20.20
CA LYS A 88 -15.99 11.71 20.95
C LYS A 88 -16.67 10.63 20.12
N GLU A 89 -15.88 9.79 19.44
CA GLU A 89 -16.41 8.61 18.77
C GLU A 89 -17.12 7.76 19.84
N LYS A 90 -18.43 7.61 19.68
CA LYS A 90 -19.26 6.81 20.58
C LYS A 90 -18.79 5.37 20.51
N LYS A 91 -17.96 4.96 21.49
CA LYS A 91 -17.52 3.57 21.72
C LYS A 91 -18.65 2.64 22.18
N SER A 92 -19.85 2.76 21.62
CA SER A 92 -21.04 2.09 22.17
C SER A 92 -21.22 0.64 21.74
N ASN A 93 -20.41 0.08 20.83
CA ASN A 93 -20.51 -1.35 20.49
C ASN A 93 -19.20 -2.06 20.15
N THR A 94 -18.05 -1.37 20.18
CA THR A 94 -16.76 -1.91 19.72
C THR A 94 -16.03 -2.77 20.77
N ALA A 95 -16.61 -2.93 21.97
CA ALA A 95 -15.95 -3.56 23.12
C ALA A 95 -16.79 -4.66 23.79
N LYS A 96 -17.76 -5.26 23.08
CA LYS A 96 -18.46 -6.45 23.57
C LYS A 96 -17.66 -7.71 23.23
N PRO A 97 -17.15 -8.47 24.21
CA PRO A 97 -16.40 -9.69 23.94
C PRO A 97 -17.27 -10.67 23.15
N ILE A 98 -16.76 -11.12 22.01
CA ILE A 98 -17.42 -12.18 21.24
C ILE A 98 -17.18 -13.48 22.02
N THR A 99 -18.24 -14.03 22.61
CA THR A 99 -18.15 -15.31 23.31
C THR A 99 -18.09 -16.47 22.31
N GLN A 100 -17.49 -17.58 22.70
CA GLN A 100 -17.40 -18.77 21.85
C GLN A 100 -18.81 -19.22 21.38
N LEU A 101 -19.77 -19.23 22.29
CA LEU A 101 -21.16 -19.59 21.99
C LEU A 101 -21.78 -18.67 20.92
N GLN A 102 -21.52 -17.36 20.99
CA GLN A 102 -22.01 -16.41 19.98
C GLN A 102 -21.38 -16.67 18.61
N ALA A 103 -20.09 -17.02 18.58
CA ALA A 103 -19.39 -17.29 17.34
C ALA A 103 -19.82 -18.63 16.70
N GLU A 104 -20.11 -19.64 17.52
CA GLU A 104 -20.72 -20.91 17.07
C GLU A 104 -22.15 -20.70 16.55
N THR A 105 -22.96 -19.93 17.27
CA THR A 105 -24.32 -19.55 16.85
C THR A 105 -24.29 -18.81 15.51
N PHE A 106 -23.32 -17.92 15.32
CA PHE A 106 -23.12 -17.23 14.04
C PHE A 106 -22.78 -18.22 12.92
N LYS A 107 -21.87 -19.18 13.15
CA LYS A 107 -21.52 -20.21 12.16
C LYS A 107 -22.71 -21.06 11.74
N LEU A 108 -23.59 -21.42 12.69
CA LEU A 108 -24.78 -22.24 12.41
C LEU A 108 -25.87 -21.47 11.64
N ASN A 109 -26.01 -20.17 11.90
CA ASN A 109 -27.06 -19.34 11.31
C ASN A 109 -26.63 -18.57 10.05
N TYR A 110 -25.39 -18.75 9.57
CA TYR A 110 -24.86 -18.04 8.41
C TYR A 110 -25.13 -18.82 7.11
N PHE A 111 -26.15 -18.39 6.35
CA PHE A 111 -26.68 -19.09 5.17
C PHE A 111 -26.08 -18.66 3.81
N PHE A 112 -24.93 -17.98 3.80
CA PHE A 112 -24.28 -17.58 2.56
C PHE A 112 -23.23 -18.63 2.15
N PRO A 113 -23.06 -18.96 0.85
CA PRO A 113 -22.07 -19.93 0.37
C PRO A 113 -20.64 -19.37 0.53
N ALA A 114 -20.13 -19.36 1.75
CA ALA A 114 -18.78 -18.95 2.10
C ALA A 114 -18.16 -19.94 3.10
N LYS A 115 -16.84 -20.09 3.04
CA LYS A 115 -16.08 -20.91 3.99
C LYS A 115 -15.91 -20.13 5.30
N VAL A 116 -16.57 -20.56 6.37
CA VAL A 116 -16.52 -19.91 7.69
C VAL A 116 -15.53 -20.65 8.60
N SER A 117 -14.54 -19.94 9.13
CA SER A 117 -13.55 -20.45 10.09
C SER A 117 -13.55 -19.64 11.39
N LEU A 118 -13.43 -20.32 12.53
CA LEU A 118 -13.27 -19.69 13.85
C LEU A 118 -11.82 -19.85 14.30
N ASN A 119 -11.15 -18.74 14.66
CA ASN A 119 -9.80 -18.75 15.21
C ASN A 119 -9.83 -18.09 16.61
N LEU A 120 -9.28 -18.77 17.61
CA LEU A 120 -9.08 -18.25 18.97
C LEU A 120 -7.58 -18.11 19.22
N LEU A 121 -7.15 -16.95 19.73
CA LEU A 121 -5.78 -16.77 20.20
C LEU A 121 -5.68 -17.40 21.60
N GLY A 122 -5.01 -18.54 21.71
CA GLY A 122 -4.74 -19.17 23.01
C GLY A 122 -3.77 -18.32 23.83
N THR A 123 -4.15 -18.01 25.07
CA THR A 123 -3.23 -17.53 26.10
C THR A 123 -2.75 -18.73 26.89
N HIS A 124 -1.43 -18.95 26.94
CA HIS A 124 -0.82 -19.87 27.90
C HIS A 124 -1.06 -19.41 29.33
#